data_AF-A0A7X8PQH5-F1
#
_entry.id   AF-A0A7X8PQH5-F1
#
_cell.length_a   1.000
_cell.length_b   1.000
_cell.length_c   1.000
_cell.angle_alpha   90.00
_cell.angle_beta   90.00
_cell.angle_gamma   90.00
#
_symmetry.space_group_name_H-M   'P 1'
#
loop_
_entity.id
_entity.type
_entity.pdbx_description
1 polymer ?
#
loop_
_entity_poly.entity_id
_entity_poly.type
_entity_poly.pdbx_seq_one_letter_code
_entity_poly.pdbx_strand_id
1 'polypeptide(L)' 'MRYQDAFVGSREEFGDFIRKAVPDLFAGRLVVEGKQIQLPEDADIDYKVKYDEGIDGGSVTIKASWDIETEEEDTSQDD' A
#
# COMPACT_ATOMS: atom_id res chain seq x y z
N MET A 1 -11.56 -0.97 7.81
CA MET A 1 -10.51 -0.61 8.78
C MET A 1 -9.36 0.06 8.05
N ARG A 2 -8.58 0.94 8.69
CA ARG A 2 -7.39 1.59 8.10
C ARG A 2 -6.16 1.14 8.88
N TYR A 3 -5.10 0.75 8.17
CA TYR A 3 -3.83 0.34 8.76
C TYR A 3 -2.76 1.34 8.34
N GLN A 4 -1.95 1.84 9.28
CA GLN A 4 -0.90 2.82 8.96
C GLN A 4 0.27 2.75 9.94
N ASP A 5 1.48 2.75 9.42
CA ASP A 5 2.70 3.01 10.20
C ASP A 5 3.22 4.42 9.88
N ALA A 6 3.60 5.18 10.91
CA ALA A 6 4.10 6.54 10.78
C ALA A 6 5.56 6.61 11.23
N PHE A 7 6.41 7.19 10.37
CA PHE A 7 7.84 7.34 10.60
C PHE A 7 8.27 8.78 10.39
N VAL A 8 9.23 9.25 11.19
CA VAL A 8 9.91 10.53 11.01
C VAL A 8 11.40 10.25 11.01
N GLY A 9 12.11 10.73 9.99
CA GLY A 9 13.53 10.48 9.83
C GLY A 9 14.18 11.40 8.80
N SER A 10 15.48 11.24 8.63
CA SER A 10 16.30 11.92 7.63
C SER A 10 15.97 11.45 6.20
N ARG A 11 16.50 12.18 5.21
CA ARG A 11 16.41 11.79 3.79
C ARG A 11 17.02 10.41 3.51
N GLU A 12 18.09 10.05 4.22
CA GLU A 12 18.78 8.77 4.06
C GLU A 12 17.92 7.63 4.60
N GLU A 13 17.38 7.77 5.82
CA GLU A 13 16.49 6.80 6.43
C GLU A 13 15.20 6.60 5.62
N PHE A 14 14.63 7.68 5.07
CA PHE A 14 13.50 7.59 4.15
C PHE A 14 13.88 6.84 2.85
N GLY A 15 15.05 7.13 2.28
CA GLY A 15 15.54 6.45 1.10
C GLY A 15 15.73 4.95 1.31
N ASP A 16 16.30 4.56 2.45
CA ASP A 16 16.50 3.15 2.82
C ASP A 16 15.18 2.44 3.10
N PHE A 17 14.22 3.13 3.74
CA PHE A 17 12.86 2.62 3.90
C PHE A 17 12.22 2.30 2.54
N ILE A 18 12.26 3.24 1.57
CA ILE A 18 11.66 3.02 0.25
C ILE A 18 12.33 1.87 -0.50
N ARG A 19 13.67 1.80 -0.46
CA ARG A 19 14.44 0.72 -1.11
C ARG A 19 14.13 -0.66 -0.55
N LYS A 20 13.62 -0.76 0.67
CA LYS A 20 13.19 -2.01 1.29
C LYS A 20 11.69 -2.27 1.08
N ALA A 21 10.85 -1.29 1.41
CA ALA A 21 9.41 -1.44 1.45
C ALA A 21 8.81 -1.73 0.07
N VAL A 22 9.31 -1.09 -0.99
CA VAL A 22 8.76 -1.29 -2.34
C VAL A 22 9.07 -2.70 -2.85
N PRO A 23 10.31 -3.22 -2.81
CA PRO A 23 10.56 -4.63 -3.14
C PRO A 23 9.78 -5.61 -2.26
N ASP A 24 9.67 -5.33 -0.96
CA ASP A 24 8.90 -6.19 -0.06
C ASP A 24 7.40 -6.20 -0.39
N LEU A 25 6.83 -5.08 -0.88
CA LEU A 25 5.45 -5.03 -1.37
C LEU A 25 5.25 -5.97 -2.57
N PHE A 26 6.11 -5.86 -3.59
CA PHE A 26 6.01 -6.70 -4.79
C PHE A 26 6.36 -8.18 -4.52
N ALA A 27 7.16 -8.46 -3.50
CA ALA A 27 7.39 -9.82 -3.02
C ALA A 27 6.27 -10.35 -2.11
N GLY A 28 5.24 -9.54 -1.82
CA GLY A 28 4.16 -9.88 -0.91
C GLY A 28 4.60 -10.02 0.55
N ARG A 29 5.74 -9.45 0.96
CA ARG A 29 6.30 -9.55 2.33
C ARG A 29 6.13 -8.27 3.16
N LEU A 30 5.63 -7.18 2.56
CA LEU A 30 5.39 -5.95 3.29
C LEU A 30 4.23 -6.13 4.28
N VAL A 31 4.48 -5.79 5.54
CA VAL A 31 3.51 -5.88 6.63
C VAL A 31 3.30 -4.47 7.20
N VAL A 32 2.04 -4.08 7.39
CA VAL A 32 1.64 -2.81 8.03
C VAL A 32 0.72 -3.14 9.19
N GLU A 33 1.07 -2.70 10.41
CA GLU A 33 0.32 -3.01 11.66
C GLU A 33 -0.07 -4.50 11.79
N GLY A 34 0.85 -5.40 11.42
CA GLY A 34 0.65 -6.85 11.48
C GLY A 34 -0.16 -7.45 10.31
N LYS A 35 -0.64 -6.64 9.37
CA LYS A 35 -1.32 -7.11 8.17
C LYS A 35 -0.38 -7.13 6.97
N GLN A 36 -0.20 -8.30 6.38
CA GLN A 36 0.54 -8.48 5.14
C GLN A 36 -0.26 -7.89 3.96
N ILE A 37 0.40 -7.09 3.13
CA ILE A 37 -0.21 -6.51 1.92
C ILE A 37 0.03 -7.47 0.76
N GLN A 38 -1.05 -7.77 0.02
CA GLN A 38 -1.01 -8.53 -1.22
C GLN A 38 -1.56 -7.67 -2.35
N LEU A 39 -0.78 -7.52 -3.41
CA LEU A 39 -1.25 -6.90 -4.65
C LEU A 39 -2.07 -7.95 -5.44
N PRO A 40 -3.12 -7.54 -6.16
CA PRO A 40 -3.88 -8.45 -7.00
C PRO A 40 -3.03 -8.93 -8.18
N GLU A 41 -3.16 -10.20 -8.55
CA GLU A 41 -2.50 -10.77 -9.74
C GLU A 41 -3.31 -10.50 -11.03
N ASP A 42 -4.64 -10.47 -10.92
CA ASP A 42 -5.56 -10.42 -12.05
C ASP A 42 -6.47 -9.16 -12.10
N ALA A 43 -6.20 -8.16 -11.25
CA ALA A 43 -6.96 -6.91 -11.23
C ALA A 43 -6.09 -5.70 -11.59
N ASP A 44 -6.74 -4.70 -12.18
CA ASP A 44 -6.10 -3.42 -12.47
C ASP A 44 -5.77 -2.67 -11.17
N ILE A 45 -4.61 -1.99 -11.18
CA ILE A 45 -4.17 -1.14 -10.07
C ILE A 45 -4.25 0.32 -10.51
N ASP A 46 -5.11 1.09 -9.85
CA ASP A 46 -5.13 2.54 -9.93
C ASP A 46 -3.96 3.13 -9.13
N TYR A 47 -3.02 3.78 -9.82
CA TYR A 47 -1.90 4.46 -9.18
C TYR A 47 -1.88 5.96 -9.44
N LYS A 48 -1.42 6.72 -8.44
CA LYS A 48 -1.33 8.18 -8.50
C LYS A 48 -0.12 8.68 -7.73
N VAL A 49 0.59 9.63 -8.33
CA VAL A 49 1.61 10.44 -7.65
C VAL A 49 1.08 11.87 -7.51
N LYS A 50 1.16 12.42 -6.30
CA LYS A 50 0.86 13.83 -6.02
C LYS A 50 2.08 14.49 -5.38
N TYR A 51 2.32 15.73 -5.75
CA TYR A 51 3.28 16.60 -5.11
C TYR A 51 2.59 17.92 -4.77
N ASP A 52 2.69 18.33 -3.52
CA ASP A 52 2.11 19.57 -3.01
C ASP A 52 3.22 20.34 -2.31
N GLU A 53 3.40 21.61 -2.68
CA GLU A 53 4.41 22.51 -2.10
C GLU A 53 3.72 23.79 -1.61
N GLY A 54 4.04 24.22 -0.39
CA GLY A 54 3.45 25.39 0.23
C GLY A 54 4.37 26.03 1.26
N ILE A 55 3.84 27.01 2.00
CA ILE A 55 4.60 27.80 2.98
C ILE A 55 5.18 26.91 4.10
N ASP A 56 4.48 25.83 4.45
CA ASP A 56 4.87 24.91 5.52
C ASP A 56 5.78 23.76 5.04
N GLY A 57 6.18 23.76 3.76
CA GLY A 57 7.05 22.75 3.17
C GLY A 57 6.42 21.99 1.99
N GLY A 58 7.05 20.86 1.64
CA GLY A 58 6.63 20.01 0.53
C GLY A 58 6.18 18.63 0.99
N SER A 59 5.23 18.05 0.28
CA SER A 59 4.77 16.68 0.49
C SER A 59 4.67 15.93 -0.83
N VAL A 60 5.04 14.66 -0.80
CA VAL A 60 4.88 13.74 -1.93
C VAL A 60 4.06 12.54 -1.46
N THR A 61 3.03 12.18 -2.23
CA THR A 61 2.21 11.00 -2.00
C THR A 61 2.30 10.09 -3.21
N ILE A 62 2.65 8.82 -2.98
CA ILE A 62 2.53 7.75 -3.97
C ILE A 62 1.43 6.83 -3.47
N LYS A 63 0.33 6.73 -4.21
CA LYS A 63 -0.83 5.90 -3.86
C LYS A 63 -1.00 4.83 -4.92
N ALA A 64 -1.23 3.59 -4.48
CA ALA A 64 -1.80 2.51 -5.27
C ALA A 64 -3.11 2.07 -4.60
N SER A 65 -4.12 1.78 -5.40
CA SER A 65 -5.41 1.25 -4.95
C SER A 65 -5.93 0.25 -5.97
N TRP A 66 -6.62 -0.76 -5.49
CA TRP A 66 -7.28 -1.78 -6.29
C TRP A 66 -8.58 -2.17 -5.60
N ASP A 67 -9.52 -2.67 -6.39
CA ASP A 67 -10.71 -3.29 -5.84
C ASP A 67 -10.35 -4.68 -5.29
N ILE A 68 -10.99 -5.03 -4.18
CA ILE A 68 -10.92 -6.38 -3.65
C ILE A 68 -12.15 -7.07 -4.20
N GLU A 69 -11.97 -7.97 -5.16
CA GLU A 69 -13.00 -8.95 -5.48
C GLU A 69 -13.19 -9.80 -4.23
N THR A 70 -14.23 -9.49 -3.44
CA THR A 70 -14.80 -10.48 -2.55
C THR A 70 -15.39 -11.55 -3.44
N GLU A 71 -14.69 -12.68 -3.61
CA GLU A 71 -15.36 -13.93 -3.97
C GLU A 71 -16.56 -14.05 -3.05
N GLU A 72 -17.76 -13.92 -3.60
CA GLU A 72 -19.00 -14.17 -2.86
C GLU A 72 -18.86 -15.57 -2.27
N GLU A 73 -19.10 -15.70 -0.95
CA GLU A 73 -19.29 -17.00 -0.32
C GLU A 73 -20.42 -17.72 -1.07
N ASP A 74 -20.06 -18.61 -2.00
CA ASP A 74 -20.94 -19.57 -2.63
C ASP A 74 -21.41 -20.56 -1.56
N THR A 75 -22.38 -20.11 -0.76
CA THR A 75 -23.21 -20.99 0.06
C THR A 75 -24.40 -21.44 -0.79
N SER A 76 -24.10 -22.14 -1.88
CA SER A 76 -25.03 -23.13 -2.43
C SER A 76 -25.15 -24.26 -1.39
N GLN A 77 -26.01 -24.04 -0.41
CA GLN A 77 -26.52 -25.09 0.45
C GLN A 77 -27.54 -25.90 -0.38
N ASP A 78 -27.01 -26.86 -1.13
CA ASP A 78 -27.76 -27.99 -1.68
C ASP A 78 -28.18 -28.90 -0.50
N ASP A 79 -29.42 -29.39 -0.56
CA ASP A 79 -30.20 -30.23 0.39
C ASP A 79 -30.92 -29.55 1.58
#